data_AF-A0A4V1THT8-F1
#
_entry.id   AF-A0A4V1THT8-F1
#
_cell.length_a   1.000
_cell.length_b   1.000
_cell.length_c   1.000
_cell.angle_alpha   90.00
_cell.angle_beta   90.00
_cell.angle_gamma   90.00
#
_symmetry.space_group_name_H-M   'P 1'
#
loop_
_entity.id
_entity.type
_entity.pdbx_description
1 polymer ?
#
loop_
_entity_poly.entity_id
_entity_poly.type
_entity_poly.pdbx_seq_one_letter_code
_entity_poly.pdbx_strand_id
1 'polypeptide(L)'
;MADIRTSWLDHLRLQTGSVLPAIMPRLGFIFALSVATNVLYELGYHVELATGFHTLIGAALALLATFRTNAAYDRFWEGRKAWGAIVNRTRNLVRQVITTTDDTEAIRRITLLTIAFVHGSRRHLWGEEKTTEAYLLLPEAEAAALEQAPGVPQRALLAIGVELRKLVQAGAIDTIDRSRMEEDVTSLIDQFGICQRIQRTPIPPSYTL
;
A
#
# COMPACT_ATOMS: atom_id res chain seq x y z
N MET A 1 24.94 4.09 -15.36
CA MET A 1 23.51 4.45 -15.41
C MET A 1 22.96 3.92 -16.73
N ALA A 2 22.39 2.71 -16.72
CA ALA A 2 21.80 2.14 -17.93
C ALA A 2 20.41 2.76 -18.11
N ASP A 3 20.28 3.60 -19.12
CA ASP A 3 19.00 4.11 -19.62
C ASP A 3 18.27 2.93 -20.27
N ILE A 4 17.40 2.26 -19.51
CA ILE A 4 16.52 1.22 -20.06
C ILE A 4 15.46 1.97 -20.87
N ARG A 5 15.75 2.21 -22.15
CA ARG A 5 14.75 2.62 -23.14
C ARG A 5 13.77 1.46 -23.38
N THR A 6 12.86 1.22 -22.45
CA THR A 6 11.67 0.41 -22.72
C THR A 6 10.83 1.15 -23.75
N SER A 7 10.48 0.49 -24.86
CA SER A 7 9.51 1.05 -25.80
C SER A 7 8.16 1.11 -25.08
N TRP A 8 7.37 2.16 -25.32
CA TRP A 8 6.02 2.26 -24.74
C TRP A 8 5.13 1.04 -25.09
N LEU A 9 5.44 0.33 -26.18
CA LEU A 9 4.81 -0.92 -26.58
C LEU A 9 5.09 -2.08 -25.62
N ASP A 10 6.23 -2.09 -24.94
CA ASP A 10 6.57 -3.13 -23.97
C ASP A 10 5.69 -3.02 -22.72
N HIS A 11 5.25 -1.81 -22.37
CA HIS A 11 4.28 -1.60 -21.29
C HIS A 11 2.88 -2.16 -21.60
N LEU A 12 2.53 -2.35 -22.88
CA LEU A 12 1.28 -3.04 -23.26
C LEU A 12 1.35 -4.55 -23.03
N ARG A 13 2.57 -5.12 -22.97
CA ARG A 13 2.80 -6.57 -22.83
C ARG A 13 3.09 -7.02 -21.39
N LEU A 14 3.31 -6.09 -20.46
CA LEU A 14 3.52 -6.42 -19.04
C LEU A 14 2.17 -6.76 -18.38
N GLN A 15 1.93 -8.06 -18.19
CA GLN A 15 0.63 -8.65 -17.80
C GLN A 15 0.22 -8.46 -16.33
N THR A 16 1.06 -7.93 -15.46
CA THR A 16 0.72 -7.73 -14.04
C THR A 16 0.07 -6.36 -13.82
N GLY A 17 -1.27 -6.31 -13.86
CA GLY A 17 -2.07 -5.13 -13.48
C GLY A 17 -2.60 -4.28 -14.65
N SER A 18 -2.59 -4.80 -15.88
CA SER A 18 -3.12 -4.07 -17.05
C SER A 18 -4.64 -3.86 -16.97
N VAL A 19 -5.09 -2.64 -17.29
CA VAL A 19 -6.51 -2.27 -17.40
C VAL A 19 -7.11 -2.76 -18.73
N LEU A 20 -6.27 -3.15 -19.70
CA LEU A 20 -6.70 -3.53 -21.05
C LEU A 20 -7.73 -4.67 -21.06
N PRO A 21 -7.51 -5.83 -20.40
CA PRO A 21 -8.50 -6.91 -20.39
C PRO A 21 -9.86 -6.46 -19.82
N ALA A 22 -9.85 -5.51 -18.89
CA ALA A 22 -11.06 -4.99 -18.28
C ALA A 22 -11.87 -4.08 -19.24
N ILE A 23 -11.23 -3.36 -20.17
CA ILE A 23 -11.90 -2.43 -21.10
C ILE A 23 -12.19 -3.05 -22.48
N MET A 24 -11.46 -4.08 -22.89
CA MET A 24 -11.63 -4.76 -24.17
C MET A 24 -13.08 -5.15 -24.52
N PRO A 25 -13.88 -5.76 -23.63
CA PRO A 25 -15.27 -6.10 -23.98
C PRO A 25 -16.13 -4.87 -24.26
N ARG A 26 -15.89 -3.75 -23.56
CA ARG A 26 -16.62 -2.49 -23.78
C ARG A 26 -16.23 -1.85 -25.11
N LEU A 27 -14.94 -1.86 -25.44
CA LEU A 27 -14.44 -1.38 -26.73
C LEU A 27 -15.00 -2.21 -27.90
N GLY A 28 -15.00 -3.54 -27.76
CA GLY A 28 -15.58 -4.43 -28.76
C GLY A 28 -17.07 -4.19 -28.97
N PHE A 29 -17.83 -3.98 -27.90
CA PHE A 29 -19.25 -3.63 -27.99
C PHE A 29 -19.48 -2.30 -28.70
N ILE A 30 -18.75 -1.24 -28.32
CA ILE A 30 -18.87 0.09 -28.96
C ILE A 30 -18.52 -0.02 -30.45
N PHE A 31 -17.45 -0.74 -30.79
CA PHE A 31 -17.05 -0.97 -32.18
C PHE A 31 -18.13 -1.69 -32.97
N ALA A 32 -18.69 -2.79 -32.44
CA ALA A 32 -19.76 -3.53 -33.09
C ALA A 32 -21.02 -2.66 -33.29
N LEU A 33 -21.38 -1.85 -32.30
CA LEU A 33 -22.48 -0.90 -32.40
C LEU A 33 -22.22 0.16 -33.49
N SER A 34 -21.00 0.71 -33.56
CA SER A 34 -20.62 1.67 -34.61
C SER A 34 -20.67 1.07 -36.02
N VAL A 35 -20.26 -0.20 -36.17
CA VAL A 35 -20.39 -0.90 -37.46
C VAL A 35 -21.86 -1.12 -37.80
N ALA A 36 -22.68 -1.56 -36.83
CA ALA A 36 -24.10 -1.79 -37.04
C ALA A 36 -24.86 -0.52 -37.44
N THR A 37 -24.59 0.62 -36.78
CA THR A 37 -25.22 1.89 -37.13
C THR A 37 -24.79 2.39 -38.51
N ASN A 38 -23.52 2.19 -38.89
CA ASN A 38 -23.03 2.54 -40.22
C ASN A 38 -23.71 1.70 -41.32
N VAL A 39 -23.85 0.37 -41.11
CA VAL A 39 -24.56 -0.50 -42.06
C VAL A 39 -26.04 -0.12 -42.17
N LEU A 40 -26.72 0.19 -41.07
CA LEU A 40 -28.11 0.63 -41.09
C LEU A 40 -28.29 1.94 -41.86
N TYR A 41 -27.33 2.87 -41.72
CA TYR A 41 -27.32 4.12 -42.47
C TYR A 41 -27.23 3.88 -43.99
N GLU A 42 -26.33 3.01 -44.43
CA GLU A 42 -26.20 2.62 -45.85
C GLU A 42 -27.45 1.88 -46.38
N LEU A 43 -28.18 1.19 -45.51
CA LEU A 43 -29.47 0.56 -45.84
C LEU A 43 -30.66 1.55 -45.89
N GLY A 44 -30.40 2.85 -45.69
CA GLY A 44 -31.42 3.91 -45.78
C GLY A 44 -32.16 4.20 -44.46
N TYR A 45 -31.76 3.58 -43.35
CA TYR A 45 -32.30 3.91 -42.03
C TYR A 45 -31.51 5.07 -41.42
N HIS A 46 -32.00 6.28 -41.61
CA HIS A 46 -31.38 7.48 -41.06
C HIS A 46 -31.92 7.75 -39.65
N VAL A 47 -31.07 7.57 -38.63
CA VAL A 47 -31.36 7.95 -37.25
C VAL A 47 -30.60 9.22 -36.92
N GLU A 48 -31.32 10.32 -36.69
CA GLU A 48 -30.73 11.56 -36.21
C GLU A 48 -30.60 11.52 -34.68
N LEU A 49 -29.37 11.62 -34.19
CA LEU A 49 -29.08 11.72 -32.77
C LEU A 49 -28.83 13.19 -32.42
N ALA A 50 -29.45 13.66 -31.33
CA ALA A 50 -29.17 14.98 -30.79
C ALA A 50 -27.72 15.04 -30.26
N THR A 51 -26.84 15.71 -31.00
CA THR A 51 -25.42 15.90 -30.66
C THR A 51 -25.23 16.76 -29.41
N GLY A 52 -26.11 17.73 -29.16
CA GLY A 52 -26.05 18.61 -27.99
C GLY A 52 -26.12 17.86 -26.65
N PHE A 53 -26.97 16.85 -26.55
CA PHE A 53 -27.06 16.00 -25.35
C PHE A 53 -25.78 15.18 -25.14
N HIS A 54 -25.18 14.66 -26.22
CA HIS A 54 -23.92 13.92 -26.15
C HIS A 54 -22.77 14.79 -25.63
N THR A 55 -22.65 16.03 -26.12
CA THR A 55 -21.61 16.97 -25.67
C THR A 55 -21.75 17.29 -24.18
N LEU A 56 -22.98 17.58 -23.72
CA LEU A 56 -23.24 17.89 -22.32
C LEU A 56 -22.89 16.71 -21.39
N ILE A 57 -23.36 15.50 -21.74
CA ILE A 57 -23.07 14.28 -20.97
C ILE A 57 -21.57 13.98 -21.01
N GLY A 58 -20.93 14.11 -22.17
CA GLY A 58 -19.49 13.90 -22.33
C GLY A 58 -18.66 14.82 -21.44
N ALA A 59 -19.01 16.11 -21.38
CA ALA A 59 -18.35 17.07 -20.50
C ALA A 59 -18.53 16.72 -19.01
N ALA A 60 -19.75 16.34 -18.60
CA ALA A 60 -20.02 15.92 -17.23
C ALA A 60 -19.25 14.66 -16.83
N LEU A 61 -19.20 13.65 -17.72
CA LEU A 61 -18.44 12.42 -17.51
C LEU A 61 -16.93 12.67 -17.43
N ALA A 62 -16.38 13.53 -18.29
CA ALA A 62 -14.96 13.90 -18.26
C ALA A 62 -14.57 14.57 -16.93
N LEU A 63 -15.44 15.45 -16.41
CA LEU A 63 -15.25 16.09 -15.11
C LEU A 63 -15.28 15.08 -13.96
N LEU A 64 -16.26 14.19 -13.93
CA LEU A 64 -16.35 13.12 -12.92
C LEU A 64 -15.14 12.18 -12.96
N ALA A 65 -14.70 11.79 -14.17
CA ALA A 65 -13.52 10.96 -14.36
C ALA A 65 -12.25 11.64 -13.82
N THR A 66 -12.12 12.95 -14.01
CA THR A 66 -11.01 13.74 -13.48
C THR A 66 -11.01 13.74 -11.95
N PHE A 67 -12.15 14.02 -11.31
CA PHE A 67 -12.25 14.00 -9.85
C PHE A 67 -11.96 12.62 -9.26
N ARG A 68 -12.48 11.56 -9.89
CA ARG A 68 -12.21 10.17 -9.47
C ARG A 68 -10.73 9.82 -9.62
N THR A 69 -10.09 10.24 -10.71
CA THR A 69 -8.67 9.98 -10.95
C THR A 69 -7.79 10.70 -9.92
N ASN A 70 -8.10 11.96 -9.62
CA ASN A 70 -7.38 12.73 -8.60
C ASN A 70 -7.51 12.08 -7.21
N ALA A 71 -8.73 11.72 -6.80
CA ALA A 71 -8.96 11.05 -5.52
C ALA A 71 -8.25 9.69 -5.42
N ALA A 72 -8.23 8.91 -6.50
CA ALA A 72 -7.49 7.64 -6.55
C ALA A 72 -5.97 7.86 -6.47
N TYR A 73 -5.45 8.88 -7.18
CA TYR A 73 -4.04 9.25 -7.15
C TYR A 73 -3.60 9.69 -5.75
N ASP A 74 -4.38 10.54 -5.08
CA ASP A 74 -4.05 11.03 -3.74
C ASP A 74 -3.95 9.88 -2.73
N ARG A 75 -4.86 8.90 -2.80
CA ARG A 75 -4.80 7.69 -1.96
C ARG A 75 -3.58 6.84 -2.22
N PHE A 76 -3.25 6.62 -3.50
CA PHE A 76 -2.04 5.89 -3.89
C PHE A 76 -0.79 6.59 -3.36
N TRP A 77 -0.72 7.92 -3.53
CA TRP A 77 0.41 8.73 -3.09
C TRP A 77 0.53 8.77 -1.57
N GLU A 78 -0.57 8.90 -0.84
CA GLU A 78 -0.59 8.85 0.62
C GLU A 78 -0.05 7.50 1.13
N GLY A 79 -0.52 6.38 0.55
CA GLY A 79 -0.03 5.05 0.89
C GLY A 79 1.47 4.88 0.60
N ARG A 80 1.93 5.38 -0.55
CA ARG A 80 3.36 5.33 -0.93
C ARG A 80 4.24 6.12 0.03
N LYS A 81 3.79 7.31 0.47
CA LYS A 81 4.48 8.14 1.46
C LYS A 81 4.54 7.44 2.82
N ALA A 82 3.41 6.91 3.30
CA ALA A 82 3.33 6.20 4.58
C ALA A 82 4.28 4.99 4.61
N TRP A 83 4.27 4.16 3.56
CA TRP A 83 5.18 3.02 3.46
C TRP A 83 6.65 3.44 3.36
N GLY A 84 6.94 4.54 2.66
CA GLY A 84 8.28 5.11 2.61
C GLY A 84 8.77 5.58 3.99
N ALA A 85 7.88 6.19 4.78
CA ALA A 85 8.16 6.59 6.14
C ALA A 85 8.40 5.38 7.06
N ILE A 86 7.62 4.30 6.94
CA ILE A 86 7.87 3.03 7.65
C ILE A 86 9.31 2.55 7.40
N VAL A 87 9.71 2.46 6.13
CA VAL A 87 11.07 2.02 5.76
C VAL A 87 12.14 2.90 6.42
N ASN A 88 11.98 4.22 6.36
CA ASN A 88 12.96 5.13 6.97
C ASN A 88 13.03 5.00 8.49
N ARG A 89 11.88 4.89 9.17
CA ARG A 89 11.80 4.77 10.64
C ARG A 89 12.38 3.45 11.13
N THR A 90 12.11 2.34 10.44
CA THR A 90 12.73 1.05 10.78
C THR A 90 14.25 1.08 10.68
N ARG A 91 14.81 1.77 9.66
CA ARG A 91 16.26 1.94 9.51
C ARG A 91 16.85 2.81 10.62
N ASN A 92 16.19 3.91 10.96
CA ASN A 92 16.63 4.80 12.04
C ASN A 92 16.62 4.09 13.39
N LEU A 93 15.57 3.32 13.69
CA LEU A 93 15.46 2.53 14.92
C LEU A 93 16.61 1.53 15.03
N VAL A 94 16.80 0.67 14.03
CA VAL A 94 17.85 -0.35 14.04
C VAL A 94 19.24 0.28 14.08
N ARG A 95 19.48 1.37 13.33
CA ARG A 95 20.73 2.11 13.38
C ARG A 95 21.02 2.61 14.80
N GLN A 96 20.05 3.26 15.45
CA GLN A 96 20.23 3.79 16.81
C GLN A 96 20.53 2.68 17.81
N VAL A 97 19.78 1.58 17.77
CA VAL A 97 20.02 0.42 18.66
C VAL A 97 21.46 -0.10 18.49
N ILE A 98 21.93 -0.28 17.26
CA ILE A 98 23.31 -0.74 16.98
C ILE A 98 24.37 0.25 17.48
N THR A 99 24.11 1.55 17.40
CA THR A 99 25.12 2.57 17.75
C THR A 99 25.14 2.96 19.22
N THR A 100 24.14 2.53 20.00
CA THR A 100 23.96 2.99 21.39
C THR A 100 24.23 1.90 22.42
N THR A 101 24.11 0.61 22.06
CA THR A 101 24.39 -0.50 22.99
C THR A 101 25.30 -1.55 22.37
N ASP A 102 26.10 -2.22 23.21
CA ASP A 102 26.91 -3.39 22.82
C ASP A 102 26.18 -4.73 23.08
N ASP A 103 24.93 -4.69 23.57
CA ASP A 103 24.13 -5.89 23.81
C ASP A 103 23.69 -6.53 22.48
N THR A 104 24.52 -7.46 21.98
CA THR A 104 24.30 -8.16 20.71
C THR A 104 22.99 -8.93 20.65
N GLU A 105 22.48 -9.43 21.78
CA GLU A 105 21.23 -10.18 21.82
C GLU A 105 20.04 -9.22 21.68
N ALA A 106 20.07 -8.08 22.39
CA ALA A 106 19.05 -7.04 22.25
C ALA A 106 19.04 -6.44 20.84
N ILE A 107 20.22 -6.17 20.25
CA ILE A 107 20.35 -5.70 18.86
C ILE A 107 19.68 -6.69 17.90
N ARG A 108 20.03 -7.98 18.02
CA ARG A 108 19.47 -9.04 17.18
C ARG A 108 17.94 -9.10 17.34
N ARG A 109 17.47 -9.12 18.58
CA ARG A 109 16.05 -9.24 18.92
C ARG A 109 15.22 -8.07 18.38
N ILE A 110 15.65 -6.83 18.61
CA ILE A 110 14.94 -5.64 18.11
C ILE A 110 14.95 -5.61 16.58
N THR A 111 16.04 -6.02 15.93
CA THR A 111 16.12 -6.12 14.47
C THR A 111 15.11 -7.13 13.92
N LEU A 112 15.04 -8.33 14.51
CA LEU A 112 14.08 -9.36 14.10
C LEU A 112 12.63 -8.93 14.32
N LEU A 113 12.33 -8.28 15.44
CA LEU A 113 11.00 -7.72 15.70
C LEU A 113 10.64 -6.61 14.70
N THR A 114 11.61 -5.79 14.29
CA THR A 114 11.41 -4.76 13.26
C THR A 114 11.08 -5.37 11.90
N ILE A 115 11.77 -6.46 11.52
CA ILE A 115 11.47 -7.23 10.31
C ILE A 115 10.07 -7.84 10.41
N ALA A 116 9.74 -8.47 11.55
CA ALA A 116 8.41 -9.04 11.79
C ALA A 116 7.31 -7.99 11.69
N PHE A 117 7.53 -6.76 12.19
CA PHE A 117 6.60 -5.64 12.03
C PHE A 117 6.35 -5.30 10.55
N VAL A 118 7.40 -5.14 9.73
CA VAL A 118 7.26 -4.76 8.31
C VAL A 118 6.52 -5.83 7.54
N HIS A 119 6.92 -7.09 7.71
CA HIS A 119 6.30 -8.22 7.04
C HIS A 119 4.85 -8.47 7.50
N GLY A 120 4.61 -8.37 8.81
CA GLY A 120 3.26 -8.44 9.38
C GLY A 120 2.36 -7.33 8.86
N SER A 121 2.86 -6.10 8.79
CA SER A 121 2.12 -4.94 8.27
C SER A 121 1.71 -5.15 6.83
N ARG A 122 2.65 -5.60 5.99
CA ARG A 122 2.42 -5.91 4.58
C ARG A 122 1.29 -6.93 4.40
N ARG A 123 1.39 -8.04 5.13
CA ARG A 123 0.42 -9.15 5.10
C ARG A 123 -0.97 -8.69 5.54
N HIS A 124 -1.03 -7.93 6.64
CA HIS A 124 -2.27 -7.36 7.16
C HIS A 124 -2.95 -6.44 6.13
N LEU A 125 -2.17 -5.64 5.41
CA LEU A 125 -2.68 -4.72 4.39
C LEU A 125 -3.13 -5.44 3.11
N TRP A 126 -2.58 -6.62 2.80
CA TRP A 126 -3.02 -7.44 1.66
C TRP A 126 -4.09 -8.48 1.98
N GLY A 127 -4.48 -8.64 3.25
CA GLY A 127 -5.48 -9.63 3.65
C GLY A 127 -5.00 -11.08 3.51
N GLU A 128 -3.68 -11.29 3.57
CA GLU A 128 -3.07 -12.62 3.51
C GLU A 128 -3.23 -13.35 4.87
N GLU A 129 -3.77 -14.57 4.87
CA GLU A 129 -4.10 -15.32 6.12
C GLU A 129 -3.01 -16.28 6.59
N LYS A 130 -1.94 -16.55 5.83
CA LYS A 130 -0.91 -17.57 6.16
C LYS A 130 0.36 -17.04 6.79
N THR A 131 0.96 -17.83 7.69
CA THR A 131 2.16 -17.52 8.47
C THR A 131 3.29 -16.92 7.64
N THR A 132 3.80 -15.77 8.10
CA THR A 132 4.86 -15.06 7.37
C THR A 132 6.21 -15.69 7.65
N GLU A 133 7.05 -15.86 6.62
CA GLU A 133 8.45 -16.30 6.76
C GLU A 133 9.24 -15.46 7.77
N ALA A 134 8.88 -14.19 7.96
CA ALA A 134 9.50 -13.32 8.96
C ALA A 134 9.22 -13.73 10.42
N TYR A 135 8.07 -14.35 10.71
CA TYR A 135 7.79 -14.89 12.04
C TYR A 135 8.59 -16.16 12.32
N LEU A 136 9.05 -16.88 11.27
CA LEU A 136 9.95 -18.03 11.41
C LEU A 136 11.34 -17.64 11.92
N LEU A 137 11.69 -16.34 11.88
CA LEU A 137 12.93 -15.84 12.44
C LEU A 137 12.85 -15.61 13.96
N LEU A 138 11.65 -15.60 14.53
CA LEU A 138 11.40 -15.49 15.97
C LEU A 138 11.29 -16.90 16.58
N PRO A 139 11.53 -17.05 17.90
CA PRO A 139 11.24 -18.30 18.60
C PRO A 139 9.79 -18.76 18.35
N GLU A 140 9.57 -20.05 18.12
CA GLU A 140 8.28 -20.61 17.68
C GLU A 140 7.09 -20.22 18.58
N ALA A 141 7.30 -20.21 19.90
CA ALA A 141 6.30 -19.78 20.87
C ALA A 141 5.93 -18.30 20.73
N GLU A 142 6.90 -17.45 20.39
CA GLU A 142 6.71 -16.01 20.21
C GLU A 142 6.06 -15.71 18.84
N ALA A 143 6.47 -16.45 17.80
CA ALA A 143 5.82 -16.43 16.50
C ALA A 143 4.33 -16.79 16.61
N ALA A 144 4.01 -17.91 17.26
CA ALA A 144 2.64 -18.36 17.46
C ALA A 144 1.80 -17.34 18.28
N ALA A 145 2.39 -16.77 19.34
CA ALA A 145 1.73 -15.74 20.14
C ALA A 145 1.46 -14.44 19.36
N LEU A 146 2.35 -14.08 18.43
CA LEU A 146 2.16 -12.93 17.55
C LEU A 146 1.06 -13.19 16.52
N GLU A 147 1.04 -14.38 15.91
CA GLU A 147 0.06 -14.75 14.89
C GLU A 147 -1.38 -14.81 15.41
N GLN A 148 -1.57 -15.31 16.64
CA GLN A 148 -2.90 -15.43 17.24
C GLN A 148 -3.40 -14.12 17.85
N ALA A 149 -2.56 -13.09 17.95
CA ALA A 149 -2.94 -11.84 18.57
C ALA A 149 -3.74 -10.93 17.61
N PRO A 150 -4.84 -10.30 18.06
CA PRO A 150 -5.46 -9.23 17.30
C PRO A 150 -4.47 -8.06 17.15
N GLY A 151 -4.30 -7.54 15.93
CA GLY A 151 -3.35 -6.46 15.67
C GLY A 151 -1.89 -6.92 15.58
N VAL A 152 -1.64 -8.07 14.94
CA VAL A 152 -0.34 -8.75 14.77
C VAL A 152 0.88 -7.79 14.63
N PRO A 153 0.89 -6.75 13.76
CA PRO A 153 2.08 -5.89 13.62
C PRO A 153 2.35 -5.02 14.86
N GLN A 154 1.30 -4.55 15.53
CA GLN A 154 1.41 -3.68 16.70
C GLN A 154 2.04 -4.42 17.89
N ARG A 155 1.89 -5.73 17.95
CA ARG A 155 2.49 -6.57 18.98
C ARG A 155 4.01 -6.65 18.86
N ALA A 156 4.55 -6.65 17.64
CA ALA A 156 5.99 -6.55 17.42
C ALA A 156 6.55 -5.21 17.90
N LEU A 157 5.84 -4.10 17.67
CA LEU A 157 6.23 -2.78 18.18
C LEU A 157 6.19 -2.71 19.71
N LEU A 158 5.17 -3.33 20.34
CA LEU A 158 5.13 -3.46 21.80
C LEU A 158 6.34 -4.24 22.34
N ALA A 159 6.68 -5.36 21.70
CA ALA A 159 7.83 -6.17 22.09
C ALA A 159 9.15 -5.38 21.99
N ILE A 160 9.30 -4.54 20.96
CA ILE A 160 10.44 -3.61 20.86
C ILE A 160 10.48 -2.67 22.07
N GLY A 161 9.35 -2.04 22.44
CA GLY A 161 9.28 -1.17 23.62
C GLY A 161 9.65 -1.88 24.93
N VAL A 162 9.31 -3.17 25.06
CA VAL A 162 9.73 -4.00 26.20
C VAL A 162 11.24 -4.24 26.21
N GLU A 163 11.86 -4.52 25.05
CA GLU A 163 13.32 -4.66 24.96
C GLU A 163 14.05 -3.35 25.27
N LEU A 164 13.57 -2.22 24.77
CA LEU A 164 14.12 -0.90 25.10
C LEU A 164 14.05 -0.61 26.60
N ARG A 165 12.96 -1.00 27.27
CA ARG A 165 12.84 -0.90 28.72
C ARG A 165 13.89 -1.74 29.45
N LYS A 166 14.15 -2.98 29.00
CA LYS A 166 15.17 -3.85 29.61
C LYS A 166 16.57 -3.25 29.47
N LEU A 167 16.90 -2.69 28.32
CA LEU A 167 18.18 -2.02 28.08
C LEU A 167 18.41 -0.84 29.04
N VAL A 168 17.39 -0.02 29.27
CA VAL A 168 17.47 1.07 30.27
C VAL A 168 17.65 0.51 31.68
N GLN A 169 16.91 -0.54 32.05
CA GLN A 169 17.02 -1.15 33.38
C GLN A 169 18.39 -1.79 33.63
N ALA A 170 19.03 -2.29 32.58
CA ALA A 170 20.38 -2.83 32.61
C ALA A 170 21.48 -1.75 32.55
N GLY A 171 21.11 -0.47 32.38
CA GLY A 171 22.07 0.63 32.18
C GLY A 171 22.82 0.59 30.84
N ALA A 172 22.32 -0.20 29.88
CA ALA A 172 22.95 -0.40 28.57
C ALA A 172 22.63 0.73 27.58
N ILE A 173 21.56 1.50 27.82
CA ILE A 173 21.20 2.76 27.14
C ILE A 173 20.62 3.73 28.18
N ASP A 174 20.66 5.03 27.91
CA ASP A 174 20.07 6.04 28.80
C ASP A 174 18.60 6.35 28.47
N THR A 175 17.98 7.25 29.24
CA THR A 175 16.58 7.65 29.03
C THR A 175 16.37 8.55 27.80
N ILE A 176 17.40 9.29 27.37
CA ILE A 176 17.37 10.13 26.17
C ILE A 176 17.41 9.24 24.93
N ASP A 177 18.30 8.24 24.91
CA ASP A 177 18.39 7.22 23.88
C ASP A 177 17.06 6.48 23.72
N ARG A 178 16.48 6.02 24.84
CA ARG A 178 15.16 5.39 24.83
C ARG A 178 14.10 6.32 24.25
N SER A 179 14.08 7.59 24.65
CA SER A 179 13.10 8.56 24.14
C SER A 179 13.22 8.72 22.62
N ARG A 180 14.44 8.82 22.09
CA ARG A 180 14.72 8.94 20.65
C ARG A 180 14.25 7.70 19.87
N MET A 181 14.50 6.50 20.41
CA MET A 181 14.05 5.25 19.78
C MET A 181 12.52 5.11 19.85
N GLU A 182 11.89 5.54 20.94
CA GLU A 182 10.43 5.52 21.11
C GLU A 182 9.71 6.47 20.13
N GLU A 183 10.33 7.58 19.74
CA GLU A 183 9.82 8.45 18.66
C GLU A 183 9.71 7.68 17.33
N ASP A 184 10.70 6.83 17.00
CA ASP A 184 10.62 6.01 15.79
C ASP A 184 9.54 4.91 15.93
N VAL A 185 9.41 4.27 17.09
CA VAL A 185 8.35 3.28 17.36
C VAL A 185 6.97 3.92 17.24
N THR A 186 6.76 5.08 17.85
CA THR A 186 5.51 5.85 17.75
C THR A 186 5.21 6.22 16.29
N SER A 187 6.22 6.69 15.56
CA SER A 187 6.06 7.02 14.14
C SER A 187 5.66 5.79 13.31
N LEU A 188 6.22 4.61 13.60
CA LEU A 188 5.82 3.35 12.93
C LEU A 188 4.35 3.00 13.18
N ILE A 189 3.83 3.21 14.40
CA ILE A 189 2.41 3.04 14.73
C ILE A 189 1.56 3.98 13.88
N ASP A 190 1.91 5.28 13.84
CA ASP A 190 1.17 6.29 13.10
C ASP A 190 1.12 5.99 11.59
N GLN A 191 2.26 5.64 11.00
CA GLN A 191 2.33 5.33 9.56
C GLN A 191 1.54 4.07 9.22
N PHE A 192 1.57 3.06 10.09
CA PHE A 192 0.75 1.86 9.89
C PHE A 192 -0.75 2.17 10.02
N GLY A 193 -1.13 3.05 10.95
CA GLY A 193 -2.50 3.56 11.08
C GLY A 193 -2.99 4.27 9.83
N ILE A 194 -2.13 5.06 9.16
CA ILE A 194 -2.44 5.68 7.85
C ILE A 194 -2.74 4.60 6.81
N CYS A 195 -1.90 3.56 6.71
CA CYS A 195 -2.12 2.46 5.78
C CYS A 195 -3.45 1.72 6.05
N GLN A 196 -3.79 1.48 7.32
CA GLN A 196 -5.07 0.86 7.69
C GLN A 196 -6.27 1.75 7.34
N ARG A 197 -6.16 3.07 7.53
CA ARG A 197 -7.20 4.03 7.12
C ARG A 197 -7.41 3.98 5.60
N ILE A 198 -6.33 3.98 4.81
CA ILE A 198 -6.43 3.87 3.35
C ILE A 198 -7.11 2.56 2.95
N GLN A 199 -6.74 1.44 3.58
CA GLN A 199 -7.32 0.13 3.31
C GLN A 199 -8.83 0.07 3.64
N ARG A 200 -9.24 0.60 4.80
CA ARG A 200 -10.61 0.45 5.34
C ARG A 200 -11.59 1.51 4.86
N THR A 201 -11.11 2.66 4.40
CA THR A 201 -11.96 3.76 3.95
C THR A 201 -11.85 3.86 2.43
N PRO A 202 -12.70 3.20 1.61
CA PRO A 202 -12.67 3.33 0.15
C PRO A 202 -13.15 4.72 -0.32
N ILE A 203 -12.93 5.04 -1.60
CA ILE A 203 -13.53 6.25 -2.22
C ILE A 203 -15.06 6.13 -2.12
N PRO A 204 -15.80 7.20 -1.76
CA PRO A 204 -17.24 7.13 -1.60
C PRO A 204 -17.94 6.61 -2.86
N PRO A 205 -18.97 5.73 -2.72
CA PRO A 205 -19.61 5.07 -3.86
C PRO A 205 -20.19 6.05 -4.90
N SER A 206 -20.58 7.25 -4.47
CA SER A 206 -21.10 8.32 -5.34
C SER A 206 -20.12 8.78 -6.41
N TYR A 207 -18.80 8.60 -6.20
CA TYR A 207 -17.75 8.90 -7.18
C TYR A 207 -17.38 7.70 -8.06
N THR A 208 -17.96 6.52 -7.81
CA THR A 208 -17.65 5.29 -8.56
C THR A 208 -18.74 4.84 -9.55
N LEU A 209 -19.89 5.52 -9.55
CA LEU A 209 -21.00 5.34 -10.50
C LEU A 209 -20.58 5.58 -11.96
#